data_AF-H3KGT5-F1
#
_entry.id   AF-H3KGT5-F1
#
_cell.length_a   1.000
_cell.length_b   1.000
_cell.length_c   1.000
_cell.angle_alpha   90.00
_cell.angle_beta   90.00
_cell.angle_gamma   90.00
#
_symmetry.space_group_name_H-M   'P 1'
#
loop_
_entity.id
_entity.type
_entity.pdbx_description
1 polymer ?
#
loop_
_entity_poly.entity_id
_entity_poly.type
_entity_poly.pdbx_seq_one_letter_code
_entity_poly.pdbx_strand_id
1 'polypeptide(L)'
;ALYGPVSYDIASLLRDAFVSWGESFVLDTTIRYWEKARRAGIPVPEDFGVFYRDVEFMGVQRHLKVLGIFARINYRDGKPKYLADTPRFIDYVRKTSQRYSELSPLMHLIERLEGPTIKVGYTF
;
A
#
# COMPACT_ATOMS: atom_id res chain seq x y z
N ALA A 1 6.77 -18.13 -9.11
CA ALA A 1 5.63 -17.20 -9.15
C ALA A 1 4.40 -17.92 -8.61
N LEU A 2 3.41 -17.18 -8.10
CA LEU A 2 2.12 -17.72 -7.67
C LEU A 2 1.01 -17.07 -8.49
N TYR A 3 -0.12 -17.77 -8.65
CA TYR A 3 -1.33 -17.18 -9.22
C TYR A 3 -1.99 -16.27 -8.19
N GLY A 4 -2.36 -15.06 -8.61
CA GLY A 4 -2.98 -14.07 -7.76
C GLY A 4 -3.71 -12.99 -8.57
N PRO A 5 -4.30 -12.01 -7.89
CA PRO A 5 -5.00 -10.92 -8.57
C PRO A 5 -4.06 -10.13 -9.49
N VAL A 6 -4.59 -9.68 -10.62
CA VAL A 6 -3.85 -8.86 -11.60
C VAL A 6 -3.30 -7.56 -11.00
N SER A 7 -3.89 -7.06 -9.91
CA SER A 7 -3.41 -5.89 -9.16
C SER A 7 -2.12 -6.15 -8.37
N TYR A 8 -1.72 -7.41 -8.15
CA TYR A 8 -0.59 -7.77 -7.29
C TYR A 8 0.74 -7.22 -7.79
N ASP A 9 1.06 -7.46 -9.06
CA ASP A 9 2.37 -7.11 -9.60
C ASP A 9 2.58 -5.59 -9.62
N ILE A 10 1.57 -4.83 -10.08
CA ILE A 10 1.63 -3.37 -10.11
C ILE A 10 1.67 -2.77 -8.69
N ALA A 11 0.93 -3.34 -7.74
CA ALA A 11 1.01 -2.93 -6.34
C ALA A 11 2.40 -3.19 -5.75
N SER A 12 3.02 -4.34 -6.07
CA SER A 12 4.37 -4.68 -5.59
C SER A 12 5.44 -3.75 -6.13
N LEU A 13 5.28 -3.28 -7.39
CA LEU A 13 6.20 -2.37 -8.05
C LEU A 13 6.10 -0.92 -7.52
N LEU A 14 4.86 -0.42 -7.39
CA LEU A 14 4.62 0.98 -7.04
C LEU A 14 4.56 1.25 -5.54
N ARG A 15 4.38 0.21 -4.72
CA ARG A 15 4.36 0.29 -3.25
C ARG A 15 5.43 -0.59 -2.63
N ASP A 16 6.64 -0.44 -3.15
CA ASP A 16 7.76 -1.26 -2.77
C ASP A 16 8.35 -0.88 -1.40
N ALA A 17 9.14 -1.80 -0.83
CA ALA A 17 9.86 -1.64 0.42
C ALA A 17 10.96 -0.57 0.32
N PHE A 18 11.58 -0.39 -0.84
CA PHE A 18 12.81 0.40 -0.97
C PHE A 18 12.59 1.83 -1.44
N VAL A 19 11.50 2.12 -2.15
CA VAL A 19 11.24 3.46 -2.71
C VAL A 19 9.79 3.85 -2.48
N SER A 20 9.59 5.12 -2.11
CA SER A 20 8.27 5.76 -2.11
C SER A 20 8.15 6.73 -3.27
N TRP A 21 7.19 6.46 -4.14
CA TRP A 21 6.93 7.28 -5.33
C TRP A 21 5.91 8.38 -5.02
N GLY A 22 5.98 9.48 -5.78
CA GLY A 22 4.94 10.51 -5.75
C GLY A 22 3.61 9.99 -6.27
N GLU A 23 2.50 10.49 -5.73
CA GLU A 23 1.15 10.01 -6.07
C GLU A 23 0.81 10.14 -7.56
N SER A 24 1.25 11.23 -8.20
CA SER A 24 1.08 11.43 -9.65
C SER A 24 1.78 10.35 -10.48
N PHE A 25 3.00 9.95 -10.09
CA PHE A 25 3.74 8.88 -10.76
C PHE A 25 3.05 7.52 -10.57
N VAL A 26 2.58 7.24 -9.35
CA VAL A 26 1.84 6.01 -9.05
C VAL A 26 0.57 5.92 -9.88
N LEU A 27 -0.22 7.00 -9.93
CA LEU A 27 -1.46 7.05 -10.71
C LEU A 27 -1.19 6.89 -12.21
N ASP A 28 -0.31 7.71 -12.79
CA ASP A 28 0.01 7.64 -14.23
C ASP A 28 0.51 6.26 -14.64
N THR A 29 1.41 5.66 -13.85
CA THR A 29 1.95 4.32 -14.14
C THR A 29 0.87 3.24 -14.01
N THR A 30 -0.02 3.35 -13.02
CA THR A 30 -1.12 2.40 -12.83
C THR A 30 -2.14 2.49 -13.97
N ILE A 31 -2.44 3.71 -14.44
CA ILE A 31 -3.32 3.93 -15.62
C ILE A 31 -2.69 3.28 -16.87
N ARG A 32 -1.39 3.50 -17.11
CA ARG A 32 -0.69 2.89 -18.26
C ARG A 32 -0.69 1.37 -18.19
N TYR A 33 -0.52 0.80 -17.00
CA TYR A 33 -0.62 -0.64 -16.79
C TYR A 33 -2.02 -1.15 -17.14
N TRP A 34 -3.04 -0.52 -16.57
CA TRP A 34 -4.45 -0.88 -16.76
C TRP A 34 -4.88 -0.80 -18.23
N GLU A 35 -4.55 0.28 -18.93
CA GLU A 35 -4.81 0.46 -20.36
C GLU A 35 -4.16 -0.65 -21.21
N LYS A 36 -2.90 -0.98 -20.93
CA LYS A 36 -2.20 -2.06 -21.64
C LYS A 36 -2.82 -3.43 -21.35
N ALA A 37 -3.21 -3.69 -20.10
CA ALA A 37 -3.86 -4.93 -19.72
C ALA A 37 -5.20 -5.11 -20.44
N ARG A 38 -6.03 -4.04 -20.50
CA ARG A 38 -7.30 -4.05 -21.26
C ARG A 38 -7.08 -4.34 -22.74
N ARG A 39 -6.11 -3.66 -23.37
CA ARG A 39 -5.79 -3.88 -24.80
C ARG A 39 -5.27 -5.29 -25.08
N ALA A 40 -4.62 -5.92 -24.10
CA ALA A 40 -4.15 -7.30 -24.18
C ALA A 40 -5.24 -8.34 -23.86
N GLY A 41 -6.48 -7.93 -23.58
CA GLY A 41 -7.57 -8.84 -23.22
C GLY A 41 -7.44 -9.46 -21.82
N ILE A 42 -6.61 -8.88 -20.95
CA ILE A 42 -6.48 -9.32 -19.56
C ILE A 42 -7.75 -8.87 -18.81
N PRO A 43 -8.39 -9.76 -18.01
CA PRO A 43 -9.59 -9.42 -17.26
C PRO A 43 -9.25 -8.51 -16.06
N VAL A 44 -9.16 -7.21 -16.32
CA VAL A 44 -9.13 -6.14 -15.30
C VAL A 44 -10.50 -5.48 -15.23
N PRO A 45 -10.88 -4.84 -14.10
CA PRO A 45 -12.10 -4.04 -14.01
C PRO A 45 -12.21 -3.00 -15.14
N GLU A 46 -13.41 -2.79 -15.67
CA GLU A 46 -13.68 -1.82 -16.75
C GLU A 46 -13.59 -0.37 -16.29
N ASP A 47 -13.83 -0.11 -15.00
CA ASP A 47 -13.64 1.19 -14.39
C ASP A 47 -12.26 1.27 -13.73
N PHE A 48 -11.50 2.32 -14.05
CA PHE A 48 -10.17 2.51 -13.49
C PHE A 48 -10.21 2.75 -11.98
N GLY A 49 -11.23 3.43 -11.46
CA GLY A 49 -11.38 3.66 -10.02
C GLY A 49 -11.52 2.35 -9.25
N VAL A 50 -12.31 1.40 -9.77
CA VAL A 50 -12.41 0.04 -9.22
C VAL A 50 -11.06 -0.67 -9.26
N PHE A 51 -10.38 -0.66 -10.40
CA PHE A 51 -9.06 -1.30 -10.50
C PHE A 51 -8.03 -0.65 -9.55
N TYR A 52 -8.02 0.67 -9.45
CA TYR A 52 -7.11 1.40 -8.57
C TYR A 52 -7.38 1.07 -7.10
N ARG A 53 -8.66 0.96 -6.70
CA ARG A 53 -9.05 0.48 -5.36
C ARG A 53 -8.50 -0.92 -5.10
N ASP A 54 -8.58 -1.83 -6.07
CA ASP A 54 -8.02 -3.18 -5.92
C ASP A 54 -6.49 -3.16 -5.73
N VAL A 55 -5.78 -2.26 -6.43
CA VAL A 55 -4.33 -2.03 -6.25
C VAL A 55 -4.03 -1.46 -4.87
N GLU A 56 -4.85 -0.53 -4.37
CA GLU A 56 -4.71 0.07 -3.04
C GLU A 56 -4.89 -0.98 -1.93
N PHE A 57 -5.95 -1.78 -2.02
CA PHE A 57 -6.25 -2.85 -1.06
C PHE A 57 -5.19 -3.94 -1.09
N MET A 58 -4.67 -4.27 -2.27
CA MET A 58 -3.55 -5.18 -2.41
C MET A 58 -2.28 -4.64 -1.73
N GLY A 59 -2.02 -3.35 -1.86
CA GLY A 59 -0.96 -2.66 -1.13
C GLY A 59 -1.09 -2.83 0.38
N VAL A 60 -2.28 -2.56 0.93
CA VAL A 60 -2.57 -2.74 2.37
C VAL A 60 -2.31 -4.18 2.81
N GLN A 61 -2.86 -5.16 2.10
CA GLN A 61 -2.67 -6.58 2.42
C GLN A 61 -1.18 -6.96 2.45
N ARG A 62 -0.42 -6.52 1.44
CA ARG A 62 1.01 -6.81 1.33
C ARG A 62 1.80 -6.18 2.46
N HIS A 63 1.52 -4.92 2.78
CA HIS A 63 2.24 -4.19 3.82
C HIS A 63 1.95 -4.74 5.22
N LEU A 64 0.71 -5.13 5.52
CA LEU A 64 0.39 -5.83 6.76
C LEU A 64 1.16 -7.14 6.89
N LYS A 65 1.27 -7.92 5.81
CA LYS A 65 2.08 -9.14 5.79
C LYS A 65 3.57 -8.84 6.06
N VAL A 66 4.12 -7.80 5.44
CA VAL A 66 5.52 -7.41 5.65
C VAL A 66 5.77 -6.95 7.09
N LEU A 67 4.87 -6.13 7.66
CA LEU A 67 4.95 -5.70 9.06
C LEU A 67 4.97 -6.90 10.01
N GLY A 68 4.10 -7.90 9.79
CA GLY A 68 4.11 -9.14 10.57
C GLY A 68 5.40 -9.94 10.41
N ILE A 69 5.96 -10.00 9.19
CA ILE A 69 7.26 -10.66 8.94
C ILE A 69 8.40 -9.94 9.69
N PHE A 70 8.43 -8.61 9.66
CA PHE A 70 9.45 -7.81 10.36
C PHE A 70 9.35 -7.96 11.86
N ALA A 71 8.13 -7.92 12.42
CA ALA A 71 7.91 -8.20 13.84
C ALA A 71 8.42 -9.59 14.21
N ARG A 72 8.07 -10.63 13.44
CA ARG A 72 8.56 -12.00 13.66
C ARG A 72 10.08 -12.07 13.60
N ILE A 73 10.71 -11.50 12.58
CA ILE A 73 12.17 -11.51 12.41
C ILE A 73 12.87 -10.78 13.58
N ASN A 74 12.30 -9.69 14.08
CA ASN A 74 12.83 -9.00 15.24
C ASN A 74 12.74 -9.85 16.52
N TYR A 75 11.52 -10.25 16.89
CA TYR A 75 11.28 -10.88 18.20
C TYR A 75 11.75 -12.33 18.28
N ARG A 76 11.70 -13.08 17.17
CA ARG A 76 12.11 -14.49 17.13
C ARG A 76 13.56 -14.67 16.72
N ASP A 77 14.01 -13.93 15.71
CA ASP A 77 15.32 -14.16 15.07
C ASP A 77 16.39 -13.15 15.53
N GLY A 78 16.05 -12.20 16.41
CA GLY A 78 16.99 -11.24 16.99
C GLY A 78 17.58 -10.25 15.99
N LYS A 79 16.84 -9.91 14.92
CA LYS A 79 17.31 -9.05 13.82
C LYS A 79 16.56 -7.70 13.81
N PRO A 80 16.98 -6.71 14.62
CA PRO A 80 16.23 -5.46 14.79
C PRO A 80 16.25 -4.53 13.59
N LYS A 81 17.21 -4.69 12.66
CA LYS A 81 17.37 -3.80 11.50
C LYS A 81 16.11 -3.63 10.64
N TYR A 82 15.23 -4.64 10.60
CA TYR A 82 14.00 -4.59 9.80
C TYR A 82 12.92 -3.68 10.41
N LEU A 83 13.00 -3.37 11.71
CA LEU A 83 12.07 -2.43 12.32
C LEU A 83 12.28 -1.00 11.83
N ALA A 84 13.50 -0.66 11.37
CA ALA A 84 13.81 0.67 10.84
C ALA A 84 12.96 1.03 9.62
N ASP A 85 12.50 0.04 8.84
CA ASP A 85 11.66 0.26 7.66
C ASP A 85 10.16 0.32 7.99
N THR A 86 9.73 -0.12 9.18
CA THR A 86 8.30 -0.20 9.56
C THR A 86 7.53 1.12 9.43
N PRO A 87 8.08 2.30 9.74
CA PRO A 87 7.33 3.56 9.61
C PRO A 87 6.83 3.81 8.17
N ARG A 88 7.59 3.39 7.16
CA ARG A 88 7.19 3.53 5.76
C ARG A 88 5.98 2.67 5.41
N PHE A 89 5.98 1.43 5.88
CA PHE A 89 4.85 0.51 5.66
C PHE A 89 3.61 0.97 6.40
N ILE A 90 3.76 1.49 7.63
CA ILE A 90 2.64 2.04 8.38
C ILE A 90 2.07 3.28 7.67
N ASP A 91 2.92 4.17 7.12
CA ASP A 91 2.46 5.33 6.35
C ASP A 91 1.64 4.92 5.10
N TYR A 92 2.07 3.89 4.36
CA TYR A 92 1.28 3.38 3.23
C TYR A 92 -0.09 2.84 3.65
N VAL A 93 -0.12 2.04 4.72
CA VAL A 93 -1.37 1.47 5.25
C VAL A 93 -2.27 2.59 5.76
N ARG A 94 -1.72 3.56 6.50
CA ARG A 94 -2.43 4.73 7.02
C ARG A 94 -3.06 5.55 5.91
N LYS A 95 -2.27 5.97 4.91
CA LYS A 95 -2.75 6.76 3.76
C LYS A 95 -3.89 6.08 3.04
N THR A 96 -3.78 4.77 2.80
CA THR A 96 -4.85 4.02 2.14
C THR A 96 -6.08 3.90 3.04
N SER A 97 -5.89 3.61 4.33
CA SER A 97 -7.01 3.44 5.27
C SER A 97 -7.78 4.74 5.53
N GLN A 98 -7.16 5.90 5.34
CA GLN A 98 -7.82 7.21 5.40
C GLN A 98 -8.70 7.51 4.18
N ARG A 99 -8.44 6.86 3.03
CA ARG A 99 -9.20 7.10 1.78
C ARG A 99 -10.45 6.24 1.67
N TYR A 100 -10.44 5.05 2.25
CA TYR A 100 -11.52 4.07 2.11
C TYR A 100 -12.20 3.80 3.45
N SER A 101 -13.50 4.07 3.52
CA SER A 101 -14.33 3.84 4.70
C SER A 101 -14.33 2.38 5.19
N GLU A 102 -14.17 1.45 4.27
CA GLU A 102 -14.09 0.02 4.52
C GLU A 102 -12.85 -0.35 5.36
N LEU A 103 -11.84 0.53 5.37
CA LEU A 103 -10.59 0.38 6.12
C LEU A 103 -10.56 1.24 7.40
N SER A 104 -11.67 1.90 7.77
CA SER A 104 -11.72 2.72 9.00
C SER A 104 -11.31 1.98 10.28
N PRO A 105 -11.63 0.68 10.49
CA PRO A 105 -11.12 -0.04 11.67
C PRO A 105 -9.59 -0.09 11.73
N LEU A 106 -8.92 -0.21 10.59
CA LEU A 106 -7.46 -0.22 10.50
C LEU A 106 -6.88 1.18 10.73
N MET A 107 -7.54 2.21 10.20
CA MET A 107 -7.19 3.61 10.45
C MET A 107 -7.23 3.93 11.96
N HIS A 108 -8.33 3.61 12.64
CA HIS A 108 -8.47 3.82 14.09
C HIS A 108 -7.42 3.04 14.90
N LEU A 109 -7.08 1.81 14.49
CA LEU A 109 -6.03 1.04 15.13
C LEU A 109 -4.68 1.74 15.03
N ILE A 110 -4.31 2.22 13.85
CA ILE A 110 -3.03 2.92 13.62
C ILE A 110 -2.99 4.22 14.45
N GLU A 111 -4.06 5.00 14.46
CA GLU A 111 -4.13 6.23 15.26
C GLU A 111 -4.01 5.98 16.76
N ARG A 112 -4.59 4.88 17.26
CA ARG A 112 -4.44 4.48 18.66
C ARG A 112 -3.00 4.08 19.00
N LEU A 113 -2.27 3.47 18.05
CA LEU A 113 -0.91 2.97 18.27
C LEU A 113 0.16 4.07 18.15
N GLU A 114 0.02 4.99 17.19
CA GLU A 114 1.03 6.01 16.89
C GLU A 114 0.61 7.45 17.26
N GLY A 115 -0.65 7.64 17.67
CA GLY A 115 -1.25 8.97 17.84
C GLY A 115 -1.78 9.57 16.52
N PRO A 116 -2.61 10.63 16.62
CA PRO A 116 -3.13 11.34 15.46
C PRO A 116 -2.00 12.05 14.70
N THR A 117 -2.02 12.03 13.37
CA THR A 117 -1.08 12.83 12.57
C THR A 117 -1.50 14.29 12.65
N ILE A 118 -0.79 15.10 13.44
CA ILE A 118 -1.00 16.55 13.42
C ILE A 118 -0.51 17.07 12.06
N LYS A 119 -1.43 17.36 11.14
CA LYS A 119 -1.11 18.15 9.95
C LYS A 119 -0.80 19.58 10.42
N VAL A 120 0.49 19.89 10.58
CA VAL A 120 0.95 21.28 10.69
C VAL A 120 0.79 21.90 9.29
N GLY A 121 -0.38 22.49 9.04
CA GLY A 121 -0.60 23.27 7.84
C GLY A 121 0.17 24.58 7.94
N TYR A 122 1.34 24.67 7.29
CA TYR A 122 1.93 25.98 7.01
C TYR A 122 1.03 26.66 5.98
N THR A 123 0.30 27.68 6.43
CA THR A 123 -0.35 28.62 5.52
C THR A 123 0.76 29.56 5.05
N PHE A 124 1.08 29.53 3.75
CA PHE A 124 1.87 30.57 3.09
C PHE A 124 0.91 31.53 2.40
#